data_AF-A0A316MGQ7-F1
#
_entry.id   AF-A0A316MGQ7-F1
#
_cell.length_a   1.000
_cell.length_b   1.000
_cell.length_c   1.000
_cell.angle_alpha   90.00
_cell.angle_beta   90.00
_cell.angle_gamma   90.00
#
_symmetry.space_group_name_H-M   'P 1'
#
loop_
_entity.id
_entity.type
_entity.pdbx_description
1 polymer ?
#
loop_
_entity_poly.entity_id
_entity_poly.type
_entity_poly.pdbx_seq_one_letter_code
_entity_poly.pdbx_strand_id
1 'polypeptide(L)'
;MAVLEIRFLSGHYHATAWGRNVNEGEPEWPPAPHRLARALLDIWYRRHPELAENSVKEALLLLAGQPRMAVPPTTNMAVKLYLDQNKKDSDKQPVLDAFVCMEKGGRVFIELPDTAPASALNTLRTLAEELNYLGRSESWVAVSVVPDLPFNLSWNCCASRAGNIVNTLLSEEEYAELPYLPKTGTKKNTRDCTWLETLVFSSADLQKDGWNRHPLLGKQRYTIVPQCIRTPREHVQEHEGLIVTYALHARPLPPITEAVTVAERVRAGLMSRHRQICGGDESRVSPLFSGKDTGGNPLKGHRHAFYWPCDLDGDGKIDHIRVFSPRVVNREEMKAFETLRKLWIGREDLGELVFLSAVPASNFPSVTEVVCSTPVIFGRHYKPGKGDFTKWLETEIMRSCAELGLPAPIEIRPESKLHIGDGQTIEWASFRRQRKNTVAQIGFGFRLVFKKPVRVPFAIGSMAHFGLGLFE
;
A
#
# COMPACT_ATOMS: atom_id res chain seq x y z
N MET A 1 15.78 2.94 -26.73
CA MET A 1 15.15 4.28 -26.81
C MET A 1 15.13 4.85 -25.41
N ALA A 2 15.80 5.98 -25.18
CA ALA A 2 15.86 6.58 -23.85
C ALA A 2 14.47 6.96 -23.34
N VAL A 3 14.27 6.86 -22.03
CA VAL A 3 12.99 7.10 -21.36
C VAL A 3 13.23 7.90 -20.10
N LEU A 4 12.36 8.84 -19.79
CA LEU A 4 12.36 9.52 -18.50
C LEU A 4 11.50 8.72 -17.51
N GLU A 5 12.10 8.25 -16.42
CA GLU A 5 11.43 7.56 -15.31
C GLU A 5 11.16 8.56 -14.18
N ILE A 6 9.90 8.65 -13.76
CA ILE A 6 9.45 9.36 -12.56
C ILE A 6 8.96 8.33 -11.55
N ARG A 7 9.67 8.16 -10.44
CA ARG A 7 9.30 7.25 -9.35
C ARG A 7 8.65 8.04 -8.21
N PHE A 8 7.37 7.78 -7.94
CA PHE A 8 6.62 8.39 -6.83
C PHE A 8 6.92 7.67 -5.52
N LEU A 9 7.74 8.28 -4.65
CA LEU A 9 8.29 7.66 -3.45
C LEU A 9 7.24 7.38 -2.38
N SER A 10 6.22 8.23 -2.29
CA SER A 10 5.13 8.12 -1.31
C SER A 10 3.90 7.36 -1.82
N GLY A 11 3.81 7.07 -3.13
CA GLY A 11 2.62 6.49 -3.75
C GLY A 11 1.46 7.49 -3.96
N HIS A 12 1.72 8.79 -3.83
CA HIS A 12 0.71 9.84 -4.01
C HIS A 12 1.20 10.90 -5.01
N TYR A 13 0.28 11.41 -5.83
CA TYR A 13 0.51 12.55 -6.73
C TYR A 13 -0.59 13.59 -6.59
N HIS A 14 -0.21 14.75 -6.06
CA HIS A 14 -1.05 15.92 -5.83
C HIS A 14 -0.74 16.97 -6.89
N ALA A 15 -1.65 17.11 -7.85
CA ALA A 15 -1.58 18.15 -8.85
C ALA A 15 -2.98 18.52 -9.35
N THR A 16 -3.18 19.79 -9.67
CA THR A 16 -4.43 20.30 -10.25
C THR A 16 -4.15 20.74 -11.68
N ALA A 17 -4.88 20.15 -12.63
CA ALA A 17 -4.70 20.46 -14.04
C ALA A 17 -4.96 21.94 -14.33
N TRP A 18 -4.25 22.50 -15.31
CA TRP A 18 -4.49 23.87 -15.74
C TRP A 18 -5.95 24.07 -16.16
N GLY A 19 -6.55 25.18 -15.74
CA GLY A 19 -7.94 25.53 -16.05
C GLY A 19 -8.97 24.81 -15.19
N ARG A 20 -8.54 24.14 -14.11
CA ARG A 20 -9.43 23.54 -13.10
C ARG A 20 -9.20 24.18 -11.74
N ASN A 21 -10.27 24.26 -10.95
CA ASN A 21 -10.19 24.66 -9.56
C ASN A 21 -9.78 23.46 -8.68
N VAL A 22 -8.96 23.70 -7.66
CA VAL A 22 -8.56 22.69 -6.67
C VAL A 22 -9.77 22.01 -6.01
N ASN A 23 -10.88 22.75 -5.86
CA ASN A 23 -12.13 22.26 -5.27
C ASN A 23 -13.04 21.48 -6.24
N GLU A 24 -12.61 21.22 -7.48
CA GLU A 24 -13.36 20.33 -8.39
C GLU A 24 -13.20 18.85 -8.03
N GLY A 25 -12.21 18.49 -7.19
CA GLY A 25 -12.01 17.11 -6.77
C GLY A 25 -11.36 16.20 -7.80
N GLU A 26 -10.94 16.74 -8.96
CA GLU A 26 -10.32 15.98 -10.04
C GLU A 26 -8.82 16.27 -10.15
N PRO A 27 -7.94 15.34 -9.71
CA PRO A 27 -6.50 15.53 -9.81
C PRO A 27 -6.02 15.41 -11.26
N GLU A 28 -4.90 16.05 -11.57
CA GLU A 28 -4.20 15.86 -12.84
C GLU A 28 -3.65 14.44 -12.94
N TRP A 29 -4.00 13.71 -13.99
CA TRP A 29 -3.39 12.42 -14.32
C TRP A 29 -3.50 12.11 -15.82
N PRO A 30 -2.43 11.61 -16.47
CA PRO A 30 -1.05 11.45 -16.00
C PRO A 30 -0.35 12.81 -15.73
N PRO A 31 0.87 12.82 -15.18
CA PRO A 31 1.64 14.06 -15.02
C PRO A 31 1.83 14.76 -16.37
N ALA A 32 1.44 16.03 -16.44
CA ALA A 32 1.50 16.82 -17.67
C ALA A 32 2.96 17.12 -18.09
N PRO A 33 3.37 16.89 -19.35
CA PRO A 33 4.71 17.26 -19.84
C PRO A 33 5.02 18.75 -19.65
N HIS A 34 4.02 19.62 -19.82
CA HIS A 34 4.19 21.07 -19.54
C HIS A 34 4.54 21.35 -18.09
N ARG A 35 3.88 20.67 -17.13
CA ARG A 35 4.19 20.82 -15.69
C ARG A 35 5.58 20.33 -15.38
N LEU A 36 5.98 19.19 -15.93
CA LEU A 36 7.30 18.63 -15.76
C LEU A 36 8.37 19.57 -16.30
N ALA A 37 8.19 20.14 -17.50
CA ALA A 37 9.13 21.08 -18.07
C ALA A 37 9.29 22.34 -17.20
N ARG A 38 8.19 22.86 -16.62
CA ARG A 38 8.27 23.98 -15.66
C ARG A 38 8.96 23.60 -14.35
N ALA A 39 8.80 22.36 -13.87
CA ALA A 39 9.50 21.88 -12.68
C ALA A 39 11.02 21.78 -12.93
N LEU A 40 11.42 21.28 -14.10
CA LEU A 40 12.84 21.23 -14.49
C LEU A 40 13.43 22.62 -14.75
N LEU A 41 12.64 23.56 -15.27
CA LEU A 41 13.03 24.96 -15.40
C LEU A 41 13.33 25.59 -14.03
N ASP A 42 12.54 25.26 -13.00
CA ASP A 42 12.79 25.71 -11.62
C ASP A 42 14.10 25.14 -11.06
N ILE A 43 14.39 23.86 -11.32
CA ILE A 43 15.68 23.23 -10.98
C ILE A 43 16.84 23.96 -11.66
N TRP A 44 16.72 24.30 -12.95
CA TRP A 44 17.75 25.06 -13.65
C TRP A 44 18.05 26.38 -12.95
N TYR A 45 17.04 27.21 -12.68
CA TYR A 45 17.24 28.51 -12.03
C TYR A 45 17.80 28.42 -10.60
N ARG A 46 17.43 27.39 -9.83
CA ARG A 46 17.80 27.30 -8.41
C ARG A 46 19.06 26.50 -8.14
N ARG A 47 19.34 25.48 -8.96
CA ARG A 47 20.39 24.47 -8.68
C ARG A 47 21.48 24.46 -9.73
N HIS A 48 21.15 24.77 -10.97
CA HIS A 48 22.07 24.67 -12.09
C HIS A 48 22.17 25.95 -12.96
N PRO A 49 22.31 27.16 -12.37
CA PRO A 49 22.36 28.41 -13.14
C PRO A 49 23.57 28.48 -14.10
N GLU A 50 24.57 27.62 -13.92
CA GLU A 50 25.72 27.47 -14.80
C GLU A 50 25.41 26.82 -16.15
N LEU A 51 24.28 26.10 -16.28
CA LEU A 51 23.89 25.48 -17.55
C LEU A 51 23.48 26.55 -18.56
N ALA A 52 23.99 26.43 -19.78
CA ALA A 52 23.67 27.34 -20.87
C ALA A 52 22.19 27.24 -21.25
N GLU A 53 21.56 28.40 -21.48
CA GLU A 53 20.14 28.52 -21.84
C GLU A 53 19.74 27.60 -23.00
N ASN A 54 20.55 27.57 -24.07
CA ASN A 54 20.25 26.73 -25.23
C ASN A 54 20.29 25.23 -24.91
N SER A 55 21.20 24.79 -24.04
CA SER A 55 21.29 23.38 -23.62
C SER A 55 20.07 22.96 -22.80
N VAL A 56 19.58 23.85 -21.92
CA VAL A 56 18.37 23.61 -21.14
C VAL A 56 17.14 23.59 -22.04
N LYS A 57 17.03 24.54 -22.97
CA LYS A 57 15.97 24.55 -23.97
C LYS A 57 15.91 23.24 -24.76
N GLU A 58 17.03 22.78 -25.30
CA GLU A 58 17.12 21.51 -26.04
C GLU A 58 16.69 20.32 -25.18
N ALA A 59 17.06 20.29 -23.89
CA ALA A 59 16.65 19.25 -22.97
C ALA A 59 15.13 19.26 -22.68
N LEU A 60 14.54 20.44 -22.47
CA LEU A 60 13.10 20.59 -22.21
C LEU A 60 12.26 20.27 -23.45
N LEU A 61 12.76 20.57 -24.66
CA LEU A 61 12.10 20.22 -25.91
C LEU A 61 11.96 18.70 -26.12
N LEU A 62 12.76 17.87 -25.45
CA LEU A 62 12.57 16.41 -25.46
C LEU A 62 11.22 15.97 -24.85
N LEU A 63 10.57 16.83 -24.07
CA LEU A 63 9.25 16.58 -23.47
C LEU A 63 8.08 17.13 -24.31
N ALA A 64 8.38 17.81 -25.42
CA ALA A 64 7.37 18.46 -26.26
C ALA A 64 6.58 17.47 -27.11
N GLY A 65 5.44 17.93 -27.62
CA GLY A 65 4.56 17.15 -28.50
C GLY A 65 3.67 16.17 -27.75
N GLN A 66 3.68 14.91 -28.18
CA GLN A 66 2.72 13.89 -27.73
C GLN A 66 3.43 12.60 -27.26
N PRO A 67 4.26 12.66 -26.21
CA PRO A 67 5.04 11.51 -25.78
C PRO A 67 4.14 10.38 -25.28
N ARG A 68 4.45 9.13 -25.66
CA ARG A 68 3.80 7.97 -25.04
C ARG A 68 4.26 7.84 -23.59
N MET A 69 3.37 7.35 -22.74
CA MET A 69 3.64 7.15 -21.33
C MET A 69 3.30 5.73 -20.91
N ALA A 70 4.12 5.18 -20.01
CA ALA A 70 3.80 3.96 -19.28
C ALA A 70 3.48 4.36 -17.84
N VAL A 71 2.23 4.21 -17.43
CA VAL A 71 1.71 4.68 -16.14
C VAL A 71 1.22 3.49 -15.30
N PRO A 72 1.42 3.49 -13.97
CA PRO A 72 1.00 2.38 -13.12
C PRO A 72 -0.54 2.38 -12.96
N PRO A 73 -1.13 1.30 -12.42
CA PRO A 73 -2.50 1.33 -11.93
C PRO A 73 -2.66 2.42 -10.86
N THR A 74 -3.69 3.24 -11.00
CA THR A 74 -3.95 4.35 -10.08
C THR A 74 -5.42 4.46 -9.71
N THR A 75 -5.71 5.18 -8.62
CA THR A 75 -7.06 5.51 -8.18
C THR A 75 -7.10 6.98 -7.77
N ASN A 76 -8.13 7.71 -8.21
CA ASN A 76 -8.34 9.10 -7.78
C ASN A 76 -8.94 9.11 -6.38
N MET A 77 -8.39 9.92 -5.49
CA MET A 77 -8.84 10.11 -4.13
C MET A 77 -8.98 11.60 -3.83
N ALA A 78 -9.87 11.96 -2.92
CA ALA A 78 -9.95 13.32 -2.40
C ALA A 78 -10.26 13.30 -0.90
N VAL A 79 -9.56 14.14 -0.15
CA VAL A 79 -9.88 14.41 1.26
C VAL A 79 -10.70 15.68 1.33
N LYS A 80 -11.81 15.64 2.07
CA LYS A 80 -12.68 16.79 2.30
C LYS A 80 -12.40 17.38 3.68
N LEU A 81 -11.86 18.58 3.71
CA LEU A 81 -11.55 19.32 4.94
C LEU A 81 -12.55 20.46 5.12
N TYR A 82 -13.01 20.69 6.35
CA TYR A 82 -13.88 21.80 6.69
C TYR A 82 -13.04 22.90 7.33
N LEU A 83 -12.60 23.87 6.52
CA LEU A 83 -11.71 24.94 6.96
C LEU A 83 -12.51 26.15 7.45
N ASP A 84 -12.05 26.75 8.53
CA ASP A 84 -12.58 28.00 9.07
C ASP A 84 -12.16 29.18 8.17
N GLN A 85 -13.10 30.07 7.86
CA GLN A 85 -12.82 31.26 7.04
C GLN A 85 -12.34 32.46 7.86
N ASN A 86 -12.16 32.34 9.19
CA ASN A 86 -11.70 33.40 10.09
C ASN A 86 -12.54 34.70 9.99
N LYS A 87 -13.80 34.60 9.54
CA LYS A 87 -14.72 35.73 9.35
C LYS A 87 -15.87 35.73 10.36
N LYS A 88 -16.35 34.56 10.81
CA LYS A 88 -17.31 34.34 11.91
C LYS A 88 -17.14 32.90 12.45
N ASP A 89 -17.40 32.71 13.74
CA ASP A 89 -17.11 31.51 14.56
C ASP A 89 -17.88 30.22 14.20
N SER A 90 -18.41 30.10 12.98
CA SER A 90 -19.22 28.95 12.56
C SER A 90 -19.32 28.70 11.06
N ASP A 91 -18.66 29.50 10.20
CA ASP A 91 -18.79 29.39 8.75
C ASP A 91 -17.66 28.55 8.16
N LYS A 92 -17.80 27.23 8.24
CA LYS A 92 -16.81 26.27 7.70
C LYS A 92 -17.13 25.93 6.25
N GLN A 93 -16.22 26.25 5.34
CA GLN A 93 -16.36 25.84 3.94
C GLN A 93 -15.63 24.53 3.65
N PRO A 94 -16.27 23.60 2.90
CA PRO A 94 -15.61 22.39 2.47
C PRO A 94 -14.57 22.72 1.41
N VAL A 95 -13.32 22.33 1.66
CA VAL A 95 -12.21 22.36 0.72
C VAL A 95 -11.85 20.92 0.37
N LEU A 96 -11.73 20.65 -0.93
CA LEU A 96 -11.28 19.34 -1.41
C LEU A 96 -9.78 19.39 -1.68
N ASP A 97 -9.10 18.34 -1.23
CA ASP A 97 -7.71 18.07 -1.59
C ASP A 97 -7.66 16.76 -2.38
N ALA A 98 -7.61 16.87 -3.71
CA ALA A 98 -7.65 15.74 -4.62
C ALA A 98 -6.26 15.33 -5.08
N PHE A 99 -6.03 14.02 -5.15
CA PHE A 99 -4.77 13.41 -5.52
C PHE A 99 -4.96 12.02 -6.14
N VAL A 100 -3.91 11.54 -6.80
CA VAL A 100 -3.84 10.21 -7.36
C VAL A 100 -3.09 9.30 -6.39
N CYS A 101 -3.71 8.18 -6.02
CA CYS A 101 -3.08 7.10 -5.28
C CYS A 101 -2.53 6.03 -6.24
N MET A 102 -1.35 5.52 -5.93
CA MET A 102 -0.71 4.40 -6.61
C MET A 102 0.11 3.58 -5.61
N GLU A 103 0.66 2.45 -6.04
CA GLU A 103 1.59 1.67 -5.21
C GLU A 103 2.79 2.53 -4.79
N LYS A 104 3.27 2.36 -3.56
CA LYS A 104 4.46 3.07 -3.07
C LYS A 104 5.67 2.74 -3.95
N GLY A 105 6.32 3.76 -4.50
CA GLY A 105 7.39 3.57 -5.48
C GLY A 105 6.88 3.31 -6.90
N GLY A 106 5.60 3.56 -7.18
CA GLY A 106 5.01 3.51 -8.51
C GLY A 106 5.76 4.41 -9.50
N ARG A 107 5.92 3.92 -10.73
CA ARG A 107 6.80 4.53 -11.74
C ARG A 107 6.00 4.94 -12.95
N VAL A 108 6.17 6.17 -13.38
CA VAL A 108 5.71 6.68 -14.67
C VAL A 108 6.91 6.79 -15.59
N PHE A 109 6.78 6.28 -16.81
CA PHE A 109 7.79 6.39 -17.84
C PHE A 109 7.26 7.29 -18.96
N ILE A 110 8.06 8.23 -19.43
CA ILE A 110 7.74 9.14 -20.54
C ILE A 110 8.74 8.89 -21.65
N GLU A 111 8.22 8.58 -22.84
CA GLU A 111 9.02 8.41 -24.05
C GLU A 111 9.79 9.69 -24.38
N LEU A 112 11.09 9.53 -24.69
CA LEU A 112 11.92 10.60 -25.26
C LEU A 112 12.18 10.28 -26.74
N PRO A 113 12.39 11.31 -27.60
CA PRO A 113 12.65 11.09 -29.03
C PRO A 113 13.87 10.19 -29.28
N ASP A 114 13.76 9.22 -30.18
CA ASP A 114 14.89 8.38 -30.62
C ASP A 114 16.05 9.19 -31.22
N THR A 115 15.73 10.37 -31.76
CA THR A 115 16.69 11.32 -32.36
C THR A 115 17.29 12.28 -31.34
N ALA A 116 17.03 12.11 -30.03
CA ALA A 116 17.51 13.01 -28.99
C ALA A 116 19.06 13.08 -28.96
N PRO A 117 19.66 14.27 -29.07
CA PRO A 117 21.11 14.42 -28.95
C PRO A 117 21.61 14.01 -27.56
N ALA A 118 22.80 13.40 -27.51
CA ALA A 118 23.41 12.98 -26.25
C ALA A 118 23.64 14.16 -25.28
N SER A 119 23.93 15.37 -25.80
CA SER A 119 24.05 16.60 -25.01
C SER A 119 22.74 17.01 -24.32
N ALA A 120 21.62 16.93 -25.05
CA ALA A 120 20.29 17.23 -24.52
C ALA A 120 19.87 16.20 -23.46
N LEU A 121 20.11 14.91 -23.71
CA LEU A 121 19.84 13.85 -22.73
C LEU A 121 20.67 13.98 -21.46
N ASN A 122 21.94 14.38 -21.57
CA ASN A 122 22.80 14.61 -20.40
C ASN A 122 22.32 15.82 -19.58
N THR A 123 21.98 16.93 -20.24
CA THR A 123 21.40 18.10 -19.56
C THR A 123 20.08 17.75 -18.88
N LEU A 124 19.21 16.97 -19.56
CA LEU A 124 17.95 16.49 -18.98
C LEU A 124 18.21 15.60 -17.75
N ARG A 125 19.21 14.71 -17.81
CA ARG A 125 19.59 13.85 -16.68
C ARG A 125 20.01 14.68 -15.47
N THR A 126 20.88 15.67 -15.65
CA THR A 126 21.32 16.58 -14.58
C THR A 126 20.14 17.29 -13.91
N LEU A 127 19.20 17.84 -14.69
CA LEU A 127 18.03 18.51 -14.14
C LEU A 127 17.04 17.54 -13.47
N ALA A 128 16.87 16.34 -14.03
CA ALA A 128 15.94 15.34 -13.52
C ALA A 128 16.38 14.76 -12.17
N GLU A 129 17.67 14.47 -12.00
CA GLU A 129 18.20 13.84 -10.78
C GLU A 129 18.01 14.72 -9.52
N GLU A 130 17.92 16.05 -9.68
CA GLU A 130 17.68 17.01 -8.60
C GLU A 130 16.20 17.29 -8.31
N LEU A 131 15.28 16.76 -9.13
CA LEU A 131 13.84 16.99 -8.96
C LEU A 131 13.27 16.06 -7.86
N ASN A 132 12.91 16.66 -6.72
CA ASN A 132 12.49 15.94 -5.51
C ASN A 132 10.96 15.89 -5.27
N TYR A 133 10.18 16.75 -5.92
CA TYR A 133 8.72 16.68 -5.94
C TYR A 133 8.17 17.16 -7.27
N LEU A 134 6.98 16.68 -7.66
CA LEU A 134 6.29 17.13 -8.88
C LEU A 134 4.84 17.48 -8.57
N GLY A 135 4.41 18.70 -8.94
CA GLY A 135 3.09 19.20 -8.55
C GLY A 135 3.17 19.93 -7.22
N ARG A 136 2.55 19.38 -6.18
CA ARG A 136 2.66 19.91 -4.81
C ARG A 136 3.72 19.15 -3.99
N SER A 137 4.19 19.76 -2.91
CA SER A 137 5.30 19.27 -2.08
C SER A 137 5.04 17.91 -1.40
N GLU A 138 3.79 17.45 -1.36
CA GLU A 138 3.38 16.13 -0.88
C GLU A 138 3.72 15.00 -1.88
N SER A 139 4.01 15.34 -3.13
CA SER A 139 4.24 14.40 -4.24
C SER A 139 5.72 14.12 -4.45
N TRP A 140 6.34 13.40 -3.52
CA TRP A 140 7.79 13.14 -3.56
C TRP A 140 8.16 12.22 -4.72
N VAL A 141 9.14 12.64 -5.52
CA VAL A 141 9.61 11.90 -6.68
C VAL A 141 11.13 11.73 -6.67
N ALA A 142 11.60 10.68 -7.34
CA ALA A 142 12.95 10.59 -7.86
C ALA A 142 12.83 10.44 -9.38
N VAL A 143 13.55 11.27 -10.14
CA VAL A 143 13.47 11.28 -11.61
C VAL A 143 14.82 10.91 -12.20
N SER A 144 14.82 10.07 -13.23
CA SER A 144 16.05 9.64 -13.90
C SER A 144 15.82 9.38 -15.39
N VAL A 145 16.88 9.46 -16.19
CA VAL A 145 16.85 9.09 -17.61
C VAL A 145 17.43 7.68 -17.74
N VAL A 146 16.58 6.72 -18.12
CA VAL A 146 16.93 5.30 -18.29
C VAL A 146 17.08 4.94 -19.77
N PRO A 147 17.88 3.92 -20.13
CA PRO A 147 18.18 3.61 -21.52
C PRO A 147 16.99 3.07 -22.31
N ASP A 148 16.07 2.37 -21.65
CA ASP A 148 14.91 1.72 -22.26
C ASP A 148 13.75 1.56 -21.27
N LEU A 149 12.53 1.44 -21.80
CA LEU A 149 11.37 1.02 -21.01
C LEU A 149 11.59 -0.42 -20.49
N PRO A 150 11.31 -0.72 -19.20
CA PRO A 150 11.38 -2.09 -18.69
C PRO A 150 10.57 -3.08 -19.55
N PHE A 151 11.17 -4.24 -19.86
CA PHE A 151 10.61 -5.24 -20.79
C PHE A 151 9.23 -5.79 -20.40
N ASN A 152 8.86 -5.70 -19.13
CA ASN A 152 7.59 -6.16 -18.58
C ASN A 152 6.46 -5.11 -18.67
N LEU A 153 6.76 -3.92 -19.18
CA LEU A 153 5.83 -2.81 -19.34
C LEU A 153 5.56 -2.53 -20.81
N SER A 154 4.40 -1.93 -21.09
CA SER A 154 4.07 -1.39 -22.40
C SER A 154 3.64 0.07 -22.29
N TRP A 155 3.75 0.81 -23.40
CA TRP A 155 3.17 2.15 -23.52
C TRP A 155 1.64 2.06 -23.44
N ASN A 156 1.10 2.29 -22.25
CA ASN A 156 -0.31 2.08 -21.94
C ASN A 156 -1.10 3.40 -21.85
N CYS A 157 -0.42 4.54 -21.99
CA CYS A 157 -1.02 5.86 -22.07
C CYS A 157 -0.51 6.58 -23.32
N CYS A 158 -1.37 6.70 -24.34
CA CYS A 158 -1.00 7.21 -25.65
C CYS A 158 -2.03 8.20 -26.19
N ALA A 159 -1.60 9.10 -27.07
CA ALA A 159 -2.48 10.02 -27.78
C ALA A 159 -3.56 9.25 -28.55
N SER A 160 -4.80 9.74 -28.47
CA SER A 160 -5.99 9.08 -28.98
C SER A 160 -7.06 10.10 -29.36
N ARG A 161 -8.04 9.68 -30.18
CA ARG A 161 -9.23 10.51 -30.48
C ARG A 161 -10.23 10.54 -29.31
N ALA A 162 -10.17 9.56 -28.41
CA ALA A 162 -10.99 9.43 -27.21
C ALA A 162 -10.11 9.50 -25.94
N GLY A 163 -10.72 9.70 -24.78
CA GLY A 163 -10.03 9.70 -23.49
C GLY A 163 -9.91 11.09 -22.84
N ASN A 164 -9.02 11.18 -21.85
CA ASN A 164 -8.87 12.36 -20.99
C ASN A 164 -7.96 13.40 -21.64
N ILE A 165 -8.23 14.68 -21.37
CA ILE A 165 -7.38 15.77 -21.86
C ILE A 165 -6.12 15.83 -20.99
N VAL A 166 -4.97 15.70 -21.64
CA VAL A 166 -3.65 15.90 -21.04
C VAL A 166 -3.08 17.22 -21.57
N ASN A 167 -2.57 18.02 -20.65
CA ASN A 167 -1.89 19.27 -20.97
C ASN A 167 -0.46 18.95 -21.44
N THR A 168 -0.24 18.95 -22.75
CA THR A 168 1.08 18.72 -23.34
C THR A 168 1.88 20.01 -23.42
N LEU A 169 3.16 19.88 -23.78
CA LEU A 169 4.06 20.99 -24.04
C LEU A 169 4.19 21.18 -25.55
N LEU A 170 3.91 22.37 -26.08
CA LEU A 170 4.12 22.65 -27.50
C LEU A 170 5.60 22.57 -27.86
N SER A 171 5.90 22.03 -29.05
CA SER A 171 7.21 22.14 -29.69
C SER A 171 7.54 23.59 -30.05
N GLU A 172 8.79 23.84 -30.46
CA GLU A 172 9.20 25.17 -30.89
C GLU A 172 8.50 25.57 -32.20
N GLU A 173 8.33 24.62 -33.11
CA GLU A 173 7.62 24.81 -34.38
C GLU A 173 6.14 25.14 -34.15
N GLU A 174 5.45 24.35 -33.32
CA GLU A 174 4.04 24.61 -32.98
C GLU A 174 3.86 25.97 -32.27
N TYR A 175 4.83 26.38 -31.45
CA TYR A 175 4.80 27.68 -30.80
C TYR A 175 4.98 28.82 -31.81
N ALA A 176 5.91 28.69 -32.76
CA ALA A 176 6.14 29.70 -33.79
C ALA A 176 4.93 29.90 -34.73
N GLU A 177 4.08 28.88 -34.87
CA GLU A 177 2.84 28.93 -35.66
C GLU A 177 1.65 29.54 -34.91
N LEU A 178 1.78 29.88 -33.62
CA LEU A 178 0.68 30.49 -32.88
C LEU A 178 0.31 31.87 -33.48
N PRO A 179 -0.99 32.20 -33.57
CA PRO A 179 -1.43 33.47 -34.17
C PRO A 179 -1.01 34.69 -33.34
N TYR A 180 -0.70 34.50 -32.06
CA TYR A 180 -0.26 35.54 -31.14
C TYR A 180 0.78 34.96 -30.19
N LEU A 181 1.84 35.73 -29.92
CA LEU A 181 2.89 35.40 -28.96
C LEU A 181 2.89 36.42 -27.82
N PRO A 182 3.20 36.02 -26.58
CA PRO A 182 3.48 36.97 -25.51
C PRO A 182 4.60 37.91 -25.92
N LYS A 183 4.58 39.12 -25.40
CA LYS A 183 5.57 40.14 -25.71
C LYS A 183 6.39 40.49 -24.49
N THR A 184 7.67 40.76 -24.71
CA THR A 184 8.59 41.25 -23.68
C THR A 184 9.24 42.56 -24.13
N GLY A 185 9.79 43.30 -23.18
CA GLY A 185 10.43 44.60 -23.42
C GLY A 185 9.52 45.81 -23.22
N THR A 186 10.11 47.00 -23.28
CA THR A 186 9.45 48.28 -23.01
C THR A 186 8.98 48.94 -24.31
N LYS A 187 7.77 49.53 -24.35
CA LYS A 187 7.14 50.31 -25.44
C LYS A 187 7.86 50.35 -26.82
N LYS A 188 9.05 50.97 -26.90
CA LYS A 188 9.82 51.12 -28.16
C LYS A 188 10.58 49.86 -28.62
N ASN A 189 10.90 48.94 -27.71
CA ASN A 189 11.66 47.70 -27.95
C ASN A 189 10.84 46.45 -27.61
N THR A 190 9.53 46.51 -27.81
CA THR A 190 8.66 45.35 -27.58
C THR A 190 8.88 44.32 -28.69
N ARG A 191 9.19 43.08 -28.31
CA ARG A 191 9.33 41.94 -29.23
C ARG A 191 8.55 40.74 -28.70
N ASP A 192 8.36 39.75 -29.56
CA ASP A 192 7.76 38.48 -29.16
C ASP A 192 8.74 37.69 -28.28
N CYS A 193 8.19 37.00 -27.28
CA CYS A 193 8.91 36.11 -26.40
C CYS A 193 9.35 34.85 -27.14
N THR A 194 10.56 34.39 -26.84
CA THR A 194 11.01 33.06 -27.29
C THR A 194 10.19 31.95 -26.61
N TRP A 195 10.30 30.73 -27.13
CA TRP A 195 9.68 29.56 -26.52
C TRP A 195 10.08 29.42 -25.04
N LEU A 196 11.37 29.57 -24.71
CA LEU A 196 11.84 29.39 -23.34
C LEU A 196 11.40 30.53 -22.41
N GLU A 197 11.46 31.78 -22.89
CA GLU A 197 10.95 32.95 -22.14
C GLU A 197 9.48 32.77 -21.79
N THR A 198 8.68 32.24 -22.72
CA THR A 198 7.25 32.00 -22.50
C THR A 198 6.98 30.95 -21.43
N LEU A 199 7.84 29.94 -21.26
CA LEU A 199 7.66 28.89 -20.23
C LEU A 199 7.78 29.43 -18.79
N VAL A 200 8.47 30.56 -18.62
CA VAL A 200 8.72 31.20 -17.30
C VAL A 200 7.45 31.86 -16.75
N PHE A 201 6.55 32.35 -17.61
CA PHE A 201 5.44 33.21 -17.20
C PHE A 201 4.53 32.56 -16.14
N SER A 202 4.20 33.34 -15.10
CA SER A 202 3.21 32.91 -14.11
C SER A 202 1.78 33.08 -14.65
N SER A 203 0.82 32.43 -14.00
CA SER A 203 -0.59 32.64 -14.32
C SER A 203 -1.02 34.10 -14.11
N ALA A 204 -0.40 34.81 -13.16
CA ALA A 204 -0.71 36.20 -12.87
C ALA A 204 -0.22 37.14 -13.98
N ASP A 205 1.00 36.91 -14.50
CA ASP A 205 1.56 37.69 -15.61
C ASP A 205 0.70 37.52 -16.86
N LEU A 206 0.35 36.28 -17.19
CA LEU A 206 -0.48 35.95 -18.33
C LEU A 206 -1.89 36.55 -18.24
N GLN A 207 -2.54 36.48 -17.07
CA GLN A 207 -3.86 37.07 -16.87
C GLN A 207 -3.85 38.59 -17.00
N LYS A 208 -2.78 39.25 -16.53
CA LYS A 208 -2.60 40.70 -16.67
C LYS A 208 -2.54 41.12 -18.14
N ASP A 209 -1.93 40.27 -18.97
CA ASP A 209 -1.83 40.47 -20.42
C ASP A 209 -3.03 39.89 -21.20
N GLY A 210 -4.10 39.50 -20.51
CA GLY A 210 -5.37 39.04 -21.11
C GLY A 210 -5.38 37.59 -21.57
N TRP A 211 -4.35 36.80 -21.26
CA TRP A 211 -4.31 35.38 -21.60
C TRP A 211 -5.18 34.55 -20.66
N ASN A 212 -5.99 33.67 -21.24
CA ASN A 212 -6.83 32.72 -20.50
C ASN A 212 -6.16 31.35 -20.29
N ARG A 213 -4.99 31.12 -20.90
CA ARG A 213 -4.18 29.91 -20.74
C ARG A 213 -2.70 30.21 -21.00
N HIS A 214 -1.85 29.31 -20.53
CA HIS A 214 -0.43 29.36 -20.87
C HIS A 214 -0.23 29.09 -22.37
N PRO A 215 0.52 29.92 -23.12
CA PRO A 215 0.66 29.79 -24.57
C PRO A 215 1.26 28.44 -25.01
N LEU A 216 2.24 27.93 -24.27
CA LEU A 216 2.87 26.61 -24.51
C LEU A 216 2.02 25.40 -24.08
N LEU A 217 0.79 25.61 -23.60
CA LEU A 217 -0.06 24.54 -23.13
C LEU A 217 -0.81 23.91 -24.32
N GLY A 218 -0.26 22.81 -24.83
CA GLY A 218 -0.93 21.94 -25.77
C GLY A 218 -2.07 21.17 -25.09
N LYS A 219 -3.09 20.78 -25.85
CA LYS A 219 -4.17 19.90 -25.36
C LYS A 219 -4.29 18.71 -26.28
N GLN A 220 -3.99 17.54 -25.74
CA GLN A 220 -4.10 16.29 -26.48
C GLN A 220 -4.91 15.28 -25.66
N ARG A 221 -5.78 14.52 -26.32
CA ARG A 221 -6.52 13.44 -25.66
C ARG A 221 -5.65 12.20 -25.58
N TYR A 222 -5.61 11.59 -24.40
CA TYR A 222 -4.92 10.33 -24.15
C TYR A 222 -5.90 9.27 -23.66
N THR A 223 -5.73 8.05 -24.16
CA THR A 223 -6.37 6.88 -23.58
C THR A 223 -5.37 6.18 -22.66
N ILE A 224 -5.80 5.86 -21.44
CA ILE A 224 -5.06 4.98 -20.54
C ILE A 224 -5.69 3.60 -20.62
N VAL A 225 -4.95 2.65 -21.15
CA VAL A 225 -5.25 1.23 -21.04
C VAL A 225 -4.58 0.75 -19.75
N PRO A 226 -5.24 0.04 -18.82
CA PRO A 226 -4.57 -0.49 -17.64
C PRO A 226 -3.31 -1.29 -18.02
N GLN A 227 -2.19 -1.07 -17.33
CA GLN A 227 -1.01 -1.93 -17.48
C GLN A 227 -1.47 -3.37 -17.21
N CYS A 228 -1.50 -4.19 -18.26
CA CYS A 228 -1.38 -5.63 -18.06
C CYS A 228 0.08 -5.85 -17.69
N ILE A 229 0.42 -5.65 -16.41
CA ILE A 229 1.68 -6.12 -15.88
C ILE A 229 1.65 -7.61 -16.18
N ARG A 230 2.42 -8.02 -17.19
CA ARG A 230 2.83 -9.41 -17.32
C ARG A 230 3.78 -9.58 -16.16
N THR A 231 3.22 -9.80 -14.98
CA THR A 231 3.93 -10.50 -13.94
C THR A 231 4.53 -11.69 -14.68
N PRO A 232 5.84 -11.96 -14.54
CA PRO A 232 6.27 -13.34 -14.71
C PRO A 232 5.19 -14.13 -13.98
N ARG A 233 4.62 -15.14 -14.63
CA ARG A 233 3.94 -16.17 -13.86
C ARG A 233 5.04 -16.70 -12.93
N GLU A 234 5.26 -16.03 -11.80
CA GLU A 234 5.47 -16.73 -10.55
C GLU A 234 4.38 -17.77 -10.64
N HIS A 235 4.83 -19.02 -10.67
CA HIS A 235 3.96 -20.12 -10.42
C HIS A 235 3.15 -19.70 -9.18
N VAL A 236 1.92 -19.24 -9.39
CA VAL A 236 0.92 -19.19 -8.36
C VAL A 236 0.80 -20.66 -8.03
N GLN A 237 1.60 -21.10 -7.06
CA GLN A 237 1.31 -22.34 -6.40
C GLN A 237 -0.13 -22.14 -5.95
N GLU A 238 -1.03 -22.94 -6.49
CA GLU A 238 -2.50 -22.84 -6.32
C GLU A 238 -2.94 -23.03 -4.84
N HIS A 239 -2.01 -22.86 -3.90
CA HIS A 239 -2.04 -23.19 -2.49
C HIS A 239 -1.42 -22.08 -1.62
N GLU A 240 -1.18 -20.86 -2.12
CA GLU A 240 -0.70 -19.79 -1.25
C GLU A 240 -1.84 -19.30 -0.33
N GLY A 241 -1.64 -19.44 0.98
CA GLY A 241 -2.56 -18.91 1.98
C GLY A 241 -2.60 -17.38 1.97
N LEU A 242 -3.68 -16.81 2.51
CA LEU A 242 -3.94 -15.37 2.56
C LEU A 242 -3.90 -14.88 4.01
N ILE A 243 -3.26 -13.74 4.28
CA ILE A 243 -3.33 -13.08 5.59
C ILE A 243 -4.09 -11.77 5.44
N VAL A 244 -5.20 -11.66 6.17
CA VAL A 244 -6.01 -10.44 6.29
C VAL A 244 -5.64 -9.73 7.58
N THR A 245 -5.35 -8.43 7.52
CA THR A 245 -4.95 -7.63 8.69
C THR A 245 -5.96 -6.52 8.96
N TYR A 246 -6.35 -6.39 10.22
CA TYR A 246 -7.18 -5.32 10.74
C TYR A 246 -6.43 -4.54 11.83
N ALA A 247 -6.65 -3.23 11.91
CA ALA A 247 -6.42 -2.48 13.15
C ALA A 247 -7.69 -2.53 14.02
N LEU A 248 -7.51 -2.66 15.34
CA LEU A 248 -8.57 -2.63 16.33
C LEU A 248 -8.63 -1.26 17.00
N HIS A 249 -9.76 -0.56 16.86
CA HIS A 249 -10.04 0.66 17.60
C HIS A 249 -11.02 0.36 18.75
N ALA A 250 -10.51 0.34 19.98
CA ALA A 250 -11.31 0.16 21.19
C ALA A 250 -10.84 1.08 22.33
N ARG A 251 -11.75 1.39 23.27
CA ARG A 251 -11.47 2.23 24.44
C ARG A 251 -12.03 1.57 25.71
N PRO A 252 -11.20 0.89 26.53
CA PRO A 252 -9.78 0.60 26.32
C PRO A 252 -9.52 -0.54 25.30
N LEU A 253 -8.29 -0.66 24.80
CA LEU A 253 -7.87 -1.85 24.05
C LEU A 253 -7.86 -3.09 24.96
N PRO A 254 -8.29 -4.27 24.47
CA PRO A 254 -8.22 -5.51 25.24
C PRO A 254 -6.77 -5.91 25.53
N PRO A 255 -6.43 -6.43 26.70
CA PRO A 255 -5.08 -6.96 26.97
C PRO A 255 -4.80 -8.20 26.12
N ILE A 256 -3.53 -8.44 25.77
CA ILE A 256 -3.08 -9.61 25.00
C ILE A 256 -3.41 -10.94 25.69
N THR A 257 -3.56 -10.92 27.03
CA THR A 257 -4.02 -12.08 27.82
C THR A 257 -5.43 -12.54 27.47
N GLU A 258 -6.25 -11.70 26.83
CA GLU A 258 -7.60 -12.01 26.36
C GLU A 258 -7.66 -12.40 24.86
N ALA A 259 -6.51 -12.75 24.25
CA ALA A 259 -6.42 -13.17 22.85
C ALA A 259 -7.46 -14.24 22.46
N VAL A 260 -7.70 -15.25 23.29
CA VAL A 260 -8.72 -16.28 23.01
C VAL A 260 -10.11 -15.67 22.87
N THR A 261 -10.48 -14.75 23.76
CA THR A 261 -11.78 -14.09 23.73
C THR A 261 -11.94 -13.28 22.44
N VAL A 262 -10.94 -12.48 22.10
CA VAL A 262 -10.95 -11.65 20.88
C VAL A 262 -10.99 -12.51 19.62
N ALA A 263 -10.15 -13.56 19.54
CA ALA A 263 -10.15 -14.51 18.43
C ALA A 263 -11.51 -15.18 18.22
N GLU A 264 -12.19 -15.60 19.30
CA GLU A 264 -13.54 -16.15 19.22
C GLU A 264 -14.56 -15.13 18.72
N ARG A 265 -14.44 -13.85 19.11
CA ARG A 265 -15.32 -12.78 18.61
C ARG A 265 -15.10 -12.50 17.13
N VAL A 266 -13.86 -12.46 16.67
CA VAL A 266 -13.52 -12.29 15.24
C VAL A 266 -14.11 -13.41 14.43
N ARG A 267 -13.91 -14.67 14.85
CA ARG A 267 -14.51 -15.84 14.22
C ARG A 267 -16.03 -15.74 14.14
N ALA A 268 -16.69 -15.43 15.26
CA ALA A 268 -18.14 -15.29 15.32
C ALA A 268 -18.65 -14.16 14.41
N GLY A 269 -17.92 -13.03 14.37
CA GLY A 269 -18.19 -11.90 13.48
C GLY A 269 -18.11 -12.30 12.00
N LEU A 270 -17.04 -12.99 11.59
CA LEU A 270 -16.87 -13.45 10.22
C LEU A 270 -17.95 -14.47 9.81
N MET A 271 -18.28 -15.43 10.70
CA MET A 271 -19.38 -16.36 10.46
C MET A 271 -20.71 -15.62 10.28
N SER A 272 -20.99 -14.62 11.11
CA SER A 272 -22.22 -13.82 11.03
C SER A 272 -22.29 -13.01 9.72
N ARG A 273 -21.19 -12.35 9.33
CA ARG A 273 -21.14 -11.58 8.08
C ARG A 273 -21.25 -12.48 6.86
N HIS A 274 -20.56 -13.61 6.84
CA HIS A 274 -20.69 -14.58 5.77
C HIS A 274 -22.12 -15.14 5.67
N ARG A 275 -22.75 -15.48 6.79
CA ARG A 275 -24.16 -15.89 6.82
C ARG A 275 -25.07 -14.83 6.18
N GLN A 276 -24.88 -13.55 6.52
CA GLN A 276 -25.65 -12.45 5.92
C GLN A 276 -25.43 -12.33 4.41
N ILE A 277 -24.17 -12.44 3.96
CA ILE A 277 -23.81 -12.43 2.53
C ILE A 277 -24.47 -13.59 1.78
N CYS A 278 -24.55 -14.76 2.41
CA CYS A 278 -25.20 -15.95 1.85
C CYS A 278 -26.74 -15.95 2.03
N GLY A 279 -27.38 -14.79 2.26
CA GLY A 279 -28.83 -14.67 2.34
C GLY A 279 -29.45 -15.14 3.67
N GLY A 280 -28.66 -15.26 4.73
CA GLY A 280 -29.12 -15.65 6.07
C GLY A 280 -29.08 -17.15 6.35
N ASP A 281 -28.64 -17.97 5.40
CA ASP A 281 -28.57 -19.43 5.51
C ASP A 281 -27.34 -19.88 6.33
N GLU A 282 -27.57 -20.58 7.43
CA GLU A 282 -26.52 -21.07 8.32
C GLU A 282 -25.75 -22.25 7.72
N SER A 283 -26.39 -23.08 6.89
CA SER A 283 -25.74 -24.23 6.23
C SER A 283 -24.67 -23.82 5.23
N ARG A 284 -24.74 -22.57 4.75
CA ARG A 284 -23.81 -21.97 3.79
C ARG A 284 -22.62 -21.24 4.44
N VAL A 285 -22.56 -21.17 5.77
CA VAL A 285 -21.41 -20.53 6.44
C VAL A 285 -20.13 -21.27 6.08
N SER A 286 -19.16 -20.55 5.53
CA SER A 286 -17.95 -21.16 5.00
C SER A 286 -17.23 -22.05 6.04
N PRO A 287 -16.82 -23.28 5.65
CA PRO A 287 -15.94 -24.14 6.43
C PRO A 287 -14.63 -23.45 6.86
N LEU A 288 -14.17 -22.46 6.07
CA LEU A 288 -13.00 -21.65 6.42
C LEU A 288 -13.20 -20.92 7.75
N PHE A 289 -14.39 -20.37 7.98
CA PHE A 289 -14.68 -19.61 9.20
C PHE A 289 -15.17 -20.50 10.33
N SER A 290 -16.09 -21.43 10.00
CA SER A 290 -16.71 -22.30 11.00
C SER A 290 -15.72 -23.33 11.56
N GLY A 291 -14.73 -23.74 10.76
CA GLY A 291 -13.84 -24.86 11.09
C GLY A 291 -14.57 -26.20 11.08
N LYS A 292 -15.73 -26.29 10.44
CA LYS A 292 -16.58 -27.48 10.38
C LYS A 292 -16.90 -27.88 8.95
N ASP A 293 -17.04 -29.17 8.70
CA ASP A 293 -17.56 -29.69 7.45
C ASP A 293 -19.10 -29.55 7.37
N THR A 294 -19.68 -29.98 6.24
CA THR A 294 -21.14 -29.96 6.00
C THR A 294 -21.93 -30.83 6.98
N GLY A 295 -21.30 -31.82 7.62
CA GLY A 295 -21.88 -32.63 8.68
C GLY A 295 -21.74 -32.02 10.08
N GLY A 296 -21.12 -30.86 10.21
CA GLY A 296 -20.88 -30.17 11.49
C GLY A 296 -19.66 -30.69 12.27
N ASN A 297 -18.88 -31.61 11.70
CA ASN A 297 -17.69 -32.17 12.36
C ASN A 297 -16.50 -31.21 12.21
N PRO A 298 -15.61 -31.12 13.21
CA PRO A 298 -14.39 -30.31 13.11
C PRO A 298 -13.50 -30.75 11.94
N LEU A 299 -13.01 -29.78 11.17
CA LEU A 299 -12.08 -30.03 10.06
C LEU A 299 -10.73 -30.53 10.57
N LYS A 300 -10.21 -31.58 9.93
CA LYS A 300 -8.83 -32.07 10.13
C LYS A 300 -7.82 -31.32 9.25
N GLY A 301 -6.56 -31.29 9.70
CA GLY A 301 -5.41 -30.85 8.91
C GLY A 301 -5.28 -29.33 8.75
N HIS A 302 -5.65 -28.54 9.77
CA HIS A 302 -5.46 -27.08 9.77
C HIS A 302 -6.03 -26.34 8.55
N ARG A 303 -7.11 -26.86 7.95
CA ARG A 303 -7.72 -26.34 6.71
C ARG A 303 -8.68 -25.17 6.90
N HIS A 304 -8.73 -24.58 8.08
CA HIS A 304 -9.61 -23.46 8.41
C HIS A 304 -8.82 -22.29 8.98
N ALA A 305 -9.46 -21.13 9.05
CA ALA A 305 -8.78 -19.89 9.38
C ALA A 305 -8.18 -19.91 10.78
N PHE A 306 -7.05 -19.20 10.92
CA PHE A 306 -6.43 -18.92 12.20
C PHE A 306 -6.68 -17.45 12.54
N TYR A 307 -7.12 -17.20 13.78
CA TYR A 307 -7.43 -15.85 14.25
C TYR A 307 -6.35 -15.43 15.25
N TRP A 308 -5.51 -14.48 14.88
CA TRP A 308 -4.36 -14.01 15.64
C TRP A 308 -4.55 -12.56 16.07
N PRO A 309 -5.05 -12.32 17.29
CA PRO A 309 -4.89 -11.03 17.94
C PRO A 309 -3.41 -10.77 18.19
N CYS A 310 -2.96 -9.59 17.80
CA CYS A 310 -1.56 -9.18 17.82
C CYS A 310 -1.41 -7.92 18.67
N ASP A 311 -0.24 -7.80 19.27
CA ASP A 311 0.26 -6.61 19.97
C ASP A 311 1.49 -6.14 19.17
N LEU A 312 1.28 -5.27 18.17
CA LEU A 312 2.34 -4.88 17.24
C LEU A 312 3.22 -3.74 17.77
N ASP A 313 2.71 -2.91 18.68
CA ASP A 313 3.49 -1.89 19.37
C ASP A 313 4.18 -2.42 20.65
N GLY A 314 3.79 -3.60 21.11
CA GLY A 314 4.40 -4.30 22.23
C GLY A 314 3.94 -3.78 23.58
N ASP A 315 2.80 -3.07 23.70
CA ASP A 315 2.35 -2.47 24.95
C ASP A 315 1.56 -3.43 25.88
N GLY A 316 1.42 -4.70 25.48
CA GLY A 316 0.63 -5.72 26.15
C GLY A 316 -0.86 -5.69 25.81
N LYS A 317 -1.29 -4.87 24.84
CA LYS A 317 -2.68 -4.76 24.39
C LYS A 317 -2.83 -5.17 22.93
N ILE A 318 -4.02 -5.65 22.59
CA ILE A 318 -4.36 -6.07 21.25
C ILE A 318 -4.69 -4.83 20.44
N ASP A 319 -3.80 -4.45 19.53
CA ASP A 319 -3.96 -3.32 18.62
C ASP A 319 -4.31 -3.77 17.19
N HIS A 320 -3.98 -5.01 16.82
CA HIS A 320 -4.20 -5.57 15.50
C HIS A 320 -4.77 -6.98 15.56
N ILE A 321 -5.39 -7.39 14.46
CA ILE A 321 -5.89 -8.75 14.26
C ILE A 321 -5.46 -9.22 12.89
N ARG A 322 -4.70 -10.31 12.86
CA ARG A 322 -4.35 -11.05 11.64
C ARG A 322 -5.23 -12.29 11.54
N VAL A 323 -5.84 -12.51 10.37
CA VAL A 323 -6.59 -13.73 10.07
C VAL A 323 -5.93 -14.45 8.91
N PHE A 324 -5.38 -15.63 9.16
CA PHE A 324 -4.74 -16.45 8.14
C PHE A 324 -5.72 -17.48 7.58
N SER A 325 -5.88 -17.47 6.26
CA SER A 325 -6.57 -18.51 5.49
C SER A 325 -5.53 -19.45 4.89
N PRO A 326 -5.57 -20.76 5.19
CA PRO A 326 -4.61 -21.75 4.66
C PRO A 326 -4.89 -22.13 3.20
N ARG A 327 -5.90 -21.52 2.56
CA ARG A 327 -6.28 -21.75 1.16
C ARG A 327 -6.74 -20.47 0.50
N VAL A 328 -6.89 -20.54 -0.83
CA VAL A 328 -7.54 -19.50 -1.62
C VAL A 328 -8.95 -19.22 -1.09
N VAL A 329 -9.27 -17.94 -0.94
CA VAL A 329 -10.59 -17.46 -0.50
C VAL A 329 -11.47 -17.18 -1.71
N ASN A 330 -12.76 -17.49 -1.60
CA ASN A 330 -13.72 -17.15 -2.64
C ASN A 330 -14.28 -15.72 -2.47
N ARG A 331 -15.10 -15.25 -3.42
CA ARG A 331 -15.65 -13.88 -3.41
C ARG A 331 -16.55 -13.59 -2.18
N GLU A 332 -17.35 -14.56 -1.74
CA GLU A 332 -18.23 -14.39 -0.58
C GLU A 332 -17.41 -14.32 0.73
N GLU A 333 -16.38 -15.15 0.84
CA GLU A 333 -15.41 -15.14 1.94
C GLU A 333 -14.62 -13.84 2.00
N MET A 334 -14.10 -13.38 0.86
CA MET A 334 -13.37 -12.11 0.78
C MET A 334 -14.27 -10.93 1.17
N LYS A 335 -15.52 -10.92 0.70
CA LYS A 335 -16.50 -9.90 1.10
C LYS A 335 -16.80 -9.94 2.60
N ALA A 336 -16.82 -11.12 3.24
CA ALA A 336 -16.98 -11.23 4.68
C ALA A 336 -15.81 -10.59 5.44
N PHE A 337 -14.57 -10.78 4.95
CA PHE A 337 -13.40 -10.09 5.49
C PHE A 337 -13.50 -8.57 5.30
N GLU A 338 -13.79 -8.12 4.08
CA GLU A 338 -13.85 -6.69 3.72
C GLU A 338 -14.98 -5.93 4.43
N THR A 339 -16.02 -6.61 4.93
CA THR A 339 -17.20 -5.98 5.55
C THR A 339 -17.29 -6.17 7.06
N LEU A 340 -16.37 -6.91 7.67
CA LEU A 340 -16.26 -6.96 9.12
C LEU A 340 -15.79 -5.59 9.65
N ARG A 341 -16.62 -4.94 10.46
CA ARG A 341 -16.38 -3.57 10.97
C ARG A 341 -16.46 -3.44 12.49
N LYS A 342 -17.15 -4.35 13.17
CA LYS A 342 -17.38 -4.29 14.63
C LYS A 342 -17.27 -5.65 15.26
N LEU A 343 -16.71 -5.69 16.47
CA LEU A 343 -16.67 -6.87 17.33
C LEU A 343 -17.56 -6.65 18.54
N TRP A 344 -18.23 -7.70 18.99
CA TRP A 344 -19.20 -7.63 20.08
C TRP A 344 -18.92 -8.71 21.13
N ILE A 345 -18.95 -8.38 22.41
CA ILE A 345 -19.00 -9.33 23.52
C ILE A 345 -20.40 -9.28 24.14
N GLY A 346 -21.21 -10.31 23.91
CA GLY A 346 -22.60 -10.31 24.39
C GLY A 346 -23.40 -9.19 23.72
N ARG A 347 -23.83 -8.20 24.50
CA ARG A 347 -24.51 -6.98 24.02
C ARG A 347 -23.59 -5.75 23.99
N GLU A 348 -22.35 -5.88 24.43
CA GLU A 348 -21.39 -4.78 24.53
C GLU A 348 -20.51 -4.72 23.27
N ASP A 349 -20.23 -3.50 22.81
CA ASP A 349 -19.30 -3.23 21.71
C ASP A 349 -17.87 -3.40 22.23
N LEU A 350 -17.13 -4.35 21.65
CA LEU A 350 -15.71 -4.56 21.97
C LEU A 350 -14.86 -3.49 21.29
N GLY A 351 -15.26 -3.05 20.09
CA GLY A 351 -14.47 -2.15 19.27
C GLY A 351 -14.72 -2.30 17.77
N GLU A 352 -14.19 -1.33 17.03
CA GLU A 352 -14.29 -1.24 15.59
C GLU A 352 -13.04 -1.81 14.92
N LEU A 353 -13.24 -2.50 13.79
CA LEU A 353 -12.17 -3.06 12.97
C LEU A 353 -12.02 -2.24 11.69
N VAL A 354 -10.80 -1.79 11.46
CA VAL A 354 -10.39 -1.13 10.21
C VAL A 354 -9.64 -2.15 9.37
N PHE A 355 -10.21 -2.53 8.23
CA PHE A 355 -9.56 -3.42 7.27
C PHE A 355 -8.34 -2.71 6.67
N LEU A 356 -7.15 -3.25 6.86
CA LEU A 356 -5.91 -2.66 6.37
C LEU A 356 -5.45 -3.30 5.06
N SER A 357 -5.40 -4.64 5.02
CA SER A 357 -4.85 -5.36 3.87
C SER A 357 -5.30 -6.82 3.83
N ALA A 358 -5.28 -7.40 2.64
CA ALA A 358 -5.30 -8.83 2.43
C ALA A 358 -4.20 -9.19 1.43
N VAL A 359 -3.16 -9.87 1.89
CA VAL A 359 -1.98 -10.17 1.08
C VAL A 359 -1.65 -11.66 1.15
N PRO A 360 -1.02 -12.22 0.10
CA PRO A 360 -0.48 -13.58 0.16
C PRO A 360 0.46 -13.74 1.36
N ALA A 361 0.43 -14.91 2.01
CA ALA A 361 1.31 -15.21 3.13
C ALA A 361 2.79 -15.15 2.72
N SER A 362 3.10 -15.34 1.44
CA SER A 362 4.43 -15.17 0.85
C SER A 362 5.01 -13.77 1.00
N ASN A 363 4.18 -12.75 1.21
CA ASN A 363 4.64 -11.37 1.47
C ASN A 363 5.19 -11.17 2.88
N PHE A 364 5.00 -12.13 3.79
CA PHE A 364 5.51 -12.05 5.15
C PHE A 364 6.94 -12.61 5.25
N PRO A 365 7.76 -12.07 6.18
CA PRO A 365 9.17 -12.43 6.27
C PRO A 365 9.37 -13.90 6.64
N SER A 366 10.53 -14.41 6.25
CA SER A 366 11.02 -15.70 6.72
C SER A 366 12.25 -15.48 7.59
N VAL A 367 12.24 -16.05 8.79
CA VAL A 367 13.29 -15.87 9.81
C VAL A 367 13.74 -17.21 10.34
N THR A 368 14.97 -17.28 10.85
CA THR A 368 15.52 -18.52 11.44
C THR A 368 15.28 -18.63 12.93
N GLU A 369 14.93 -17.54 13.60
CA GLU A 369 14.66 -17.51 15.03
C GLU A 369 13.32 -16.81 15.27
N VAL A 370 12.48 -17.42 16.10
CA VAL A 370 11.13 -16.94 16.41
C VAL A 370 10.85 -17.07 17.90
N VAL A 371 9.99 -16.20 18.41
CA VAL A 371 9.55 -16.22 19.80
C VAL A 371 8.04 -16.26 19.84
N CYS A 372 7.46 -16.98 20.80
CA CYS A 372 6.01 -16.99 20.93
C CYS A 372 5.48 -15.65 21.51
N SER A 373 4.52 -15.04 20.82
CA SER A 373 3.77 -13.87 21.29
C SER A 373 2.59 -14.28 22.19
N THR A 374 2.13 -15.54 22.10
CA THR A 374 1.08 -16.10 22.97
C THR A 374 1.41 -17.54 23.38
N PRO A 375 0.98 -18.00 24.58
CA PRO A 375 1.44 -19.28 25.12
C PRO A 375 0.97 -20.46 24.27
N VAL A 376 1.86 -21.43 24.09
CA VAL A 376 1.57 -22.69 23.41
C VAL A 376 0.90 -23.65 24.37
N ILE A 377 -0.19 -24.27 23.92
CA ILE A 377 -0.91 -25.29 24.66
C ILE A 377 -0.92 -26.57 23.83
N PHE A 378 -0.64 -27.71 24.48
CA PHE A 378 -0.70 -29.03 23.84
C PHE A 378 -1.95 -29.79 24.26
N GLY A 379 -2.62 -30.41 23.28
CA GLY A 379 -3.84 -31.18 23.53
C GLY A 379 -3.59 -32.52 24.22
N ARG A 380 -2.35 -33.01 24.22
CA ARG A 380 -1.94 -34.23 24.93
C ARG A 380 -1.41 -33.86 26.32
N HIS A 381 -1.62 -34.77 27.27
CA HIS A 381 -1.09 -34.63 28.62
C HIS A 381 0.17 -35.46 28.79
N TYR A 382 1.16 -34.87 29.46
CA TYR A 382 2.32 -35.59 29.93
C TYR A 382 1.92 -36.70 30.91
N LYS A 383 2.57 -37.86 30.79
CA LYS A 383 2.40 -39.00 31.72
C LYS A 383 3.75 -39.27 32.37
N PRO A 384 3.91 -39.10 33.70
CA PRO A 384 5.21 -39.25 34.38
C PRO A 384 5.94 -40.58 34.11
N GLY A 385 5.20 -41.67 33.91
CA GLY A 385 5.76 -42.98 33.57
C GLY A 385 6.22 -43.16 32.12
N LYS A 386 6.13 -42.14 31.25
CA LYS A 386 6.44 -42.23 29.80
C LYS A 386 7.73 -41.51 29.38
N GLY A 387 8.57 -41.08 30.33
CA GLY A 387 9.87 -40.47 30.05
C GLY A 387 9.99 -39.05 30.56
N ASP A 388 11.04 -38.35 30.13
CA ASP A 388 11.37 -37.00 30.56
C ASP A 388 10.36 -35.94 30.07
N PHE A 389 10.05 -34.95 30.93
CA PHE A 389 9.07 -33.90 30.62
C PHE A 389 9.54 -32.96 29.52
N THR A 390 10.82 -32.58 29.52
CA THR A 390 11.39 -31.70 28.50
C THR A 390 11.39 -32.38 27.13
N LYS A 391 11.82 -33.64 27.07
CA LYS A 391 11.74 -34.45 25.83
C LYS A 391 10.32 -34.60 25.31
N TRP A 392 9.33 -34.70 26.22
CA TRP A 392 7.93 -34.71 25.83
C TRP A 392 7.50 -33.39 25.18
N LEU A 393 7.85 -32.24 25.76
CA LEU A 393 7.58 -30.92 25.17
C LEU A 393 8.23 -30.78 23.79
N GLU A 394 9.51 -31.12 23.65
CA GLU A 394 10.22 -31.10 22.37
C GLU A 394 9.50 -31.96 21.32
N THR A 395 9.02 -33.15 21.71
CA THR A 395 8.27 -34.06 20.83
C THR A 395 6.95 -33.45 20.39
N GLU A 396 6.22 -32.78 21.28
CA GLU A 396 4.95 -32.13 20.91
C GLU A 396 5.18 -30.89 20.03
N ILE A 397 6.23 -30.09 20.28
CA ILE A 397 6.62 -28.96 19.41
C ILE A 397 6.96 -29.47 18.01
N MET A 398 7.84 -30.47 17.90
CA MET A 398 8.21 -31.07 16.62
C MET A 398 6.99 -31.61 15.87
N ARG A 399 6.05 -32.25 16.59
CA ARG A 399 4.80 -32.73 15.98
C ARG A 399 3.97 -31.56 15.45
N SER A 400 3.72 -30.53 16.25
CA SER A 400 2.91 -29.40 15.80
C SER A 400 3.55 -28.62 14.65
N CYS A 401 4.88 -28.49 14.61
CA CYS A 401 5.59 -27.96 13.45
C CYS A 401 5.35 -28.83 12.21
N ALA A 402 5.49 -30.15 12.33
CA ALA A 402 5.27 -31.08 11.22
C ALA A 402 3.83 -31.07 10.71
N GLU A 403 2.83 -30.92 11.60
CA GLU A 403 1.41 -30.80 11.23
C GLU A 403 1.11 -29.57 10.36
N LEU A 404 1.94 -28.53 10.44
CA LEU A 404 1.88 -27.33 9.59
C LEU A 404 2.85 -27.36 8.40
N GLY A 405 3.61 -28.45 8.22
CA GLY A 405 4.64 -28.56 7.20
C GLY A 405 5.89 -27.71 7.47
N LEU A 406 6.09 -27.25 8.71
CA LEU A 406 7.30 -26.53 9.10
C LEU A 406 8.48 -27.50 9.30
N PRO A 407 9.72 -27.09 9.00
CA PRO A 407 10.89 -27.88 9.33
C PRO A 407 11.00 -28.07 10.84
N ALA A 408 11.66 -29.15 11.29
CA ALA A 408 11.93 -29.32 12.71
C ALA A 408 12.89 -28.21 13.20
N PRO A 409 12.61 -27.56 14.33
CA PRO A 409 13.56 -26.65 14.95
C PRO A 409 14.82 -27.43 15.36
N ILE A 410 15.97 -26.79 15.20
CA ILE A 410 17.27 -27.33 15.64
C ILE A 410 17.57 -26.98 17.10
N GLU A 411 16.88 -25.98 17.63
CA GLU A 411 17.00 -25.58 19.03
C GLU A 411 15.63 -25.12 19.56
N ILE A 412 15.31 -25.54 20.78
CA ILE A 412 14.08 -25.18 21.50
C ILE A 412 14.50 -24.64 22.86
N ARG A 413 14.24 -23.35 23.10
CA ARG A 413 14.55 -22.69 24.38
C ARG A 413 13.24 -22.34 25.09
N PRO A 414 13.01 -22.79 26.33
CA PRO A 414 11.86 -22.34 27.11
C PRO A 414 11.94 -20.85 27.40
N GLU A 415 10.82 -20.15 27.24
CA GLU A 415 10.66 -18.76 27.67
C GLU A 415 9.76 -18.74 28.90
N SER A 416 10.19 -18.12 30.00
CA SER A 416 9.42 -18.14 31.25
C SER A 416 8.22 -17.20 31.23
N LYS A 417 8.30 -16.10 30.47
CA LYS A 417 7.31 -15.03 30.42
C LYS A 417 7.29 -14.38 29.05
N LEU A 418 6.20 -13.69 28.71
CA LEU A 418 6.18 -12.77 27.59
C LEU A 418 6.87 -11.47 28.00
N HIS A 419 7.80 -10.98 27.18
CA HIS A 419 8.40 -9.66 27.33
C HIS A 419 7.62 -8.65 26.49
N ILE A 420 7.21 -7.54 27.11
CA ILE A 420 6.52 -6.43 26.44
C ILE A 420 7.38 -5.16 26.59
N GLY A 421 6.96 -4.07 25.95
CA GLY A 421 7.59 -2.76 26.00
C GLY A 421 7.88 -2.26 27.42
N ASP A 422 8.84 -1.33 27.52
CA ASP A 422 9.30 -0.75 28.79
C ASP A 422 9.85 -1.76 29.82
N GLY A 423 10.28 -2.93 29.36
CA GLY A 423 10.88 -3.97 30.20
C GLY A 423 9.89 -4.72 31.10
N GLN A 424 8.59 -4.56 30.84
CA GLN A 424 7.54 -5.29 31.57
C GLN A 424 7.43 -6.74 31.08
N THR A 425 6.83 -7.59 31.92
CA THR A 425 6.64 -9.02 31.59
C THR A 425 5.24 -9.50 31.97
N ILE A 426 4.68 -10.40 31.16
CA ILE A 426 3.40 -11.07 31.43
C ILE A 426 3.64 -12.57 31.63
N GLU A 427 3.13 -13.11 32.74
CA GLU A 427 3.16 -14.55 33.01
C GLU A 427 2.26 -15.31 32.02
N TRP A 428 2.73 -16.45 31.49
CA TRP A 428 1.92 -17.31 30.63
C TRP A 428 0.62 -17.78 31.32
N ALA A 429 0.64 -17.88 32.65
CA ALA A 429 -0.52 -18.24 33.45
C ALA A 429 -1.64 -17.19 33.41
N SER A 430 -1.31 -15.92 33.16
CA SER A 430 -2.25 -14.79 33.09
C SER A 430 -3.09 -14.80 31.81
N PHE A 431 -2.67 -15.52 30.78
CA PHE A 431 -3.46 -15.69 29.56
C PHE A 431 -4.70 -16.53 29.84
N ARG A 432 -5.80 -16.16 29.18
CA ARG A 432 -6.95 -17.04 29.04
C ARG A 432 -6.54 -18.23 28.16
N ARG A 433 -6.54 -19.42 28.75
CA ARG A 433 -6.05 -20.68 28.14
C ARG A 433 -7.15 -21.70 27.88
N GLN A 434 -8.40 -21.24 27.82
CA GLN A 434 -9.58 -22.07 27.61
C GLN A 434 -10.61 -21.34 26.79
N ARG A 435 -11.37 -22.10 26.01
CA ARG A 435 -12.63 -21.66 25.42
C ARG A 435 -13.76 -21.84 26.44
N LYS A 436 -14.92 -21.23 26.17
CA LYS A 436 -16.09 -21.37 27.05
C LYS A 436 -16.42 -22.85 27.29
N ASN A 437 -16.63 -23.23 28.56
CA ASN A 437 -16.95 -24.59 29.02
C ASN A 437 -15.84 -25.65 28.76
N THR A 438 -14.58 -25.24 28.69
CA THR A 438 -13.41 -26.16 28.65
C THR A 438 -12.50 -25.92 29.85
N VAL A 439 -11.63 -26.89 30.17
CA VAL A 439 -10.68 -26.79 31.28
C VAL A 439 -9.41 -26.08 30.80
N ALA A 440 -8.95 -25.09 31.58
CA ALA A 440 -7.69 -24.39 31.32
C ALA A 440 -6.51 -25.36 31.36
N GLN A 441 -5.75 -25.35 30.26
CA GLN A 441 -4.54 -26.14 30.13
C GLN A 441 -3.30 -25.31 30.49
N ILE A 442 -2.19 -25.98 30.80
CA ILE A 442 -0.92 -25.32 31.06
C ILE A 442 -0.40 -24.72 29.75
N GLY A 443 -0.07 -23.44 29.78
CA GLY A 443 0.52 -22.73 28.66
C GLY A 443 2.03 -22.60 28.85
N PHE A 444 2.77 -22.74 27.76
CA PHE A 444 4.23 -22.71 27.76
C PHE A 444 4.74 -21.67 26.77
N GLY A 445 5.85 -21.01 27.10
CA GLY A 445 6.56 -20.12 26.19
C GLY A 445 7.80 -20.77 25.61
N PHE A 446 8.10 -20.46 24.35
CA PHE A 446 9.28 -20.97 23.68
C PHE A 446 9.87 -19.95 22.71
N ARG A 447 11.17 -20.07 22.53
CA ARG A 447 11.95 -19.54 21.41
C ARG A 447 12.46 -20.72 20.59
N LEU A 448 12.23 -20.67 19.28
CA LEU A 448 12.59 -21.74 18.36
C LEU A 448 13.61 -21.24 17.36
N VAL A 449 14.64 -22.05 17.11
CA VAL A 449 15.65 -21.79 16.08
C VAL A 449 15.55 -22.88 15.02
N PHE A 450 15.51 -22.48 13.75
CA PHE A 450 15.40 -23.34 12.59
C PHE A 450 16.66 -23.26 11.72
N LYS A 451 17.01 -24.41 11.11
CA LYS A 451 18.15 -24.48 10.18
C LYS A 451 17.94 -23.66 8.90
N LYS A 452 16.70 -23.56 8.43
CA LYS A 452 16.29 -22.78 7.27
C LYS A 452 15.24 -21.75 7.72
N PRO A 453 15.19 -20.56 7.11
CA PRO A 453 14.16 -19.58 7.42
C PRO A 453 12.76 -20.18 7.27
N VAL A 454 11.91 -19.93 8.27
CA VAL A 454 10.49 -20.26 8.27
C VAL A 454 9.67 -18.99 8.21
N ARG A 455 8.53 -19.05 7.53
CA ARG A 455 7.62 -17.91 7.38
C ARG A 455 6.90 -17.61 8.69
N VAL A 456 6.90 -16.35 9.10
CA VAL A 456 6.15 -15.84 10.26
C VAL A 456 5.07 -14.86 9.80
N PRO A 457 3.97 -14.65 10.53
CA PRO A 457 3.58 -15.38 11.73
C PRO A 457 3.13 -16.82 11.41
N PHE A 458 3.29 -17.72 12.38
CA PHE A 458 2.63 -19.02 12.41
C PHE A 458 2.17 -19.34 13.82
N ALA A 459 1.23 -20.29 13.98
CA ALA A 459 0.78 -20.69 15.31
C ALA A 459 0.72 -22.21 15.45
N ILE A 460 1.25 -22.74 16.55
CA ILE A 460 1.26 -24.18 16.87
C ILE A 460 0.46 -24.50 18.14
N GLY A 461 0.12 -25.77 18.32
CA GLY A 461 -0.60 -26.27 19.49
C GLY A 461 -2.12 -26.38 19.30
N SER A 462 -2.81 -26.84 20.35
CA SER A 462 -4.23 -27.21 20.30
C SER A 462 -5.17 -26.03 20.09
N MET A 463 -4.73 -24.81 20.43
CA MET A 463 -5.49 -23.56 20.32
C MET A 463 -4.89 -22.59 19.29
N ALA A 464 -4.05 -23.08 18.36
CA ALA A 464 -3.41 -22.29 17.31
C ALA A 464 -4.39 -21.44 16.48
N HIS A 465 -5.58 -21.99 16.22
CA HIS A 465 -6.63 -21.30 15.47
C HIS A 465 -7.32 -20.19 16.26
N PHE A 466 -7.14 -20.12 17.58
CA PHE A 466 -7.92 -19.27 18.49
C PHE A 466 -7.03 -18.33 19.31
N GLY A 467 -5.98 -17.79 18.68
CA GLY A 467 -5.14 -16.74 19.27
C GLY A 467 -4.07 -17.19 20.25
N LEU A 468 -3.80 -18.50 20.38
CA LEU A 468 -2.73 -19.03 21.22
C LEU A 468 -1.63 -19.71 20.40
N GLY A 469 -0.45 -19.84 20.99
CA GLY A 469 0.73 -20.46 20.38
C GLY A 469 1.25 -19.74 19.14
N LEU A 470 1.01 -18.43 19.03
CA LEU A 470 1.50 -17.57 17.95
C LEU A 470 3.00 -17.34 18.09
N PHE A 471 3.74 -17.45 16.98
CA PHE A 471 5.16 -17.15 16.84
C PHE A 471 5.35 -16.06 15.78
N GLU A 472 6.21 -15.10 16.08
CA GLU A 472 6.54 -13.95 15.23
C GLU A 472 8.05 -13.74 15.08
#